data_AF-A0A850CDC9-F1
#
_entry.id   AF-A0A850CDC9-F1
#
_cell.length_a   1.000
_cell.length_b   1.000
_cell.length_c   1.000
_cell.angle_alpha   90.00
_cell.angle_beta   90.00
_cell.angle_gamma   90.00
#
_symmetry.space_group_name_H-M   'P 1'
#
loop_
_entity.id
_entity.type
_entity.pdbx_description
1 polymer ?
#
loop_
_entity_poly.entity_id
_entity_poly.type
_entity_poly.pdbx_seq_one_letter_code
_entity_poly.pdbx_strand_id
1 'polypeptide(L)'
;MQTTQDKFIKPLIPLTLLTLAASGCSLLGEKTEAYELVTGDGASALCTNGDDLWFFDQDAAIVGPHFSLALLCHHAGAAIPEALAAAEGLGELPEAAGDVEWLVNQFALSPELVAESQVDPDDPAALESEAVGLAAWIEAGEERIELDAVPAPGAHLAVAVPEGEDAVLWVEEDGRAQGLSLRSGERVDPVAAYYDGRTLGPVMGDEFGYEEVAVANGDNAWRLTCGSSFVESDRSAWRPEEGWAEPGTVFLDVRFNWCSYADAALRWNLDESALTVQAGGEPVAATAWSSEELPDTDGTMRYTAVFAVPEDAAGATLVFTPVGDLENLDGGDGYAFVDTPAATERELVF
;
A
#
# COMPACT_ATOMS: atom_id res chain seq x y z
N MET A 1 -41.32 -40.51 23.16
CA MET A 1 -42.61 -40.23 23.80
C MET A 1 -42.61 -38.75 24.14
N GLN A 2 -43.52 -37.98 23.53
CA GLN A 2 -43.95 -36.61 23.86
C GLN A 2 -42.87 -35.49 23.85
N THR A 3 -42.78 -34.61 22.83
CA THR A 3 -43.68 -33.54 22.33
C THR A 3 -43.24 -32.14 22.81
N THR A 4 -42.83 -31.33 21.81
CA THR A 4 -43.16 -29.91 21.55
C THR A 4 -43.12 -28.88 22.68
N GLN A 5 -42.55 -27.70 22.38
CA GLN A 5 -43.39 -26.51 22.08
C GLN A 5 -42.58 -25.33 21.54
N ASP A 6 -42.87 -24.98 20.28
CA ASP A 6 -42.73 -23.64 19.73
C ASP A 6 -43.53 -22.62 20.57
N LYS A 7 -43.02 -21.39 20.67
CA LYS A 7 -43.79 -20.23 21.13
C LYS A 7 -43.87 -19.18 20.03
N PHE A 8 -44.98 -19.25 19.29
CA PHE A 8 -45.58 -18.10 18.62
C PHE A 8 -46.03 -17.07 19.65
N ILE A 9 -45.76 -15.79 19.38
CA ILE A 9 -46.62 -14.68 19.83
C ILE A 9 -47.01 -13.86 18.60
N LYS A 10 -48.24 -14.08 18.14
CA LYS A 10 -49.05 -13.06 17.48
C LYS A 10 -50.07 -12.54 18.51
N PRO A 11 -50.50 -11.29 18.37
CA PRO A 11 -51.93 -11.01 18.36
C PRO A 11 -52.38 -10.47 17.00
N LEU A 12 -53.55 -10.99 16.59
CA LEU A 12 -54.39 -10.58 15.47
C LEU A 12 -55.05 -9.20 15.76
N ILE A 13 -55.07 -8.23 14.84
CA ILE A 13 -56.14 -7.86 13.84
C ILE A 13 -57.39 -7.19 14.49
N PRO A 14 -58.21 -6.30 13.86
CA PRO A 14 -58.15 -5.49 12.61
C PRO A 14 -58.52 -3.98 12.78
N LEU A 15 -58.31 -3.15 11.76
CA LEU A 15 -59.46 -2.43 11.14
C LEU A 15 -59.14 -1.99 9.71
N THR A 16 -60.01 -2.44 8.82
CA THR A 16 -60.12 -2.10 7.40
C THR A 16 -60.54 -0.65 7.20
N LEU A 17 -59.84 0.06 6.31
CA LEU A 17 -60.41 1.14 5.51
C LEU A 17 -59.95 0.93 4.07
N LEU A 18 -60.85 0.31 3.28
CA LEU A 18 -60.82 0.44 1.83
C LEU A 18 -61.13 1.91 1.50
N THR A 19 -60.13 2.63 1.02
CA THR A 19 -60.35 3.78 0.16
C THR A 19 -59.98 3.39 -1.26
N LEU A 20 -61.00 3.06 -2.06
CA LEU A 20 -60.91 3.21 -3.51
C LEU A 20 -60.72 4.70 -3.80
N ALA A 21 -59.52 5.09 -4.21
CA ALA A 21 -59.32 6.28 -5.03
C ALA A 21 -58.80 5.80 -6.38
N ALA A 22 -59.70 5.78 -7.36
CA ALA A 22 -59.36 5.57 -8.75
C ALA A 22 -58.75 6.86 -9.33
N SER A 23 -57.72 6.66 -10.16
CA SER A 23 -57.38 7.52 -11.30
C SER A 23 -56.78 8.89 -10.99
N GLY A 24 -55.45 8.90 -10.87
CA GLY A 24 -54.62 10.01 -11.29
C GLY A 24 -53.32 9.45 -11.85
N CYS A 25 -53.26 9.20 -13.17
CA CYS A 25 -51.99 9.03 -13.87
C CYS A 25 -51.13 10.24 -13.56
N SER A 26 -50.15 10.08 -12.68
CA SER A 26 -49.02 10.98 -12.65
C SER A 26 -47.94 10.31 -13.48
N LEU A 27 -47.69 10.90 -14.65
CA LEU A 27 -46.40 10.81 -15.34
C LEU A 27 -45.34 11.50 -14.45
N LEU A 28 -45.14 10.96 -13.25
CA LEU A 28 -43.96 11.26 -12.44
C LEU A 28 -43.00 10.15 -12.83
N GLY A 29 -41.88 10.52 -13.44
CA GLY A 29 -40.80 9.57 -13.70
C GLY A 29 -40.48 8.80 -12.42
N GLU A 30 -40.00 7.56 -12.60
CA GLU A 30 -39.40 6.80 -11.51
C GLU A 30 -38.36 7.70 -10.82
N LYS A 31 -38.36 7.72 -9.49
CA LYS A 31 -37.43 8.52 -8.67
C LYS A 31 -36.56 7.56 -7.90
N THR A 32 -35.27 7.84 -7.86
CA THR A 32 -34.28 7.03 -7.15
C THR A 32 -34.44 7.19 -5.64
N GLU A 33 -34.46 6.09 -4.90
CA GLU A 33 -34.37 6.10 -3.43
C GLU A 33 -32.89 6.25 -3.00
N ALA A 34 -32.65 6.64 -1.74
CA ALA A 34 -31.30 6.74 -1.20
C ALA A 34 -30.60 5.37 -1.19
N TYR A 35 -29.26 5.41 -1.28
CA TYR A 35 -28.33 4.27 -1.25
C TYR A 35 -28.39 3.36 -2.48
N GLU A 36 -29.01 3.81 -3.56
CA GLU A 36 -28.87 3.15 -4.86
C GLU A 36 -27.44 3.34 -5.39
N LEU A 37 -26.80 2.24 -5.75
CA LEU A 37 -25.46 2.23 -6.35
C LEU A 37 -25.54 1.71 -7.78
N VAL A 38 -24.95 2.47 -8.69
CA VAL A 38 -24.73 2.07 -10.08
C VAL A 38 -23.24 2.13 -10.36
N THR A 39 -22.70 1.05 -10.90
CA THR A 39 -21.31 0.94 -11.32
C THR A 39 -21.24 0.72 -12.83
N GLY A 40 -20.22 1.24 -13.48
CA GLY A 40 -19.96 0.97 -14.88
C GLY A 40 -18.47 0.87 -15.19
N ASP A 41 -18.16 -0.02 -16.13
CA ASP A 41 -16.79 -0.27 -16.57
C ASP A 41 -16.27 0.85 -17.50
N GLY A 42 -14.94 0.92 -17.62
CA GLY A 42 -14.22 2.04 -18.20
C GLY A 42 -14.60 2.42 -19.63
N ALA A 43 -15.02 3.69 -19.78
CA ALA A 43 -15.28 4.38 -21.03
C ALA A 43 -14.23 5.50 -21.27
N SER A 44 -14.43 6.34 -22.30
CA SER A 44 -13.75 7.63 -22.40
C SER A 44 -14.00 8.49 -21.16
N ALA A 45 -13.08 9.42 -20.86
CA ALA A 45 -13.25 10.36 -19.75
C ALA A 45 -14.62 11.06 -19.80
N LEU A 46 -15.30 11.09 -18.67
CA LEU A 46 -16.64 11.69 -18.52
C LEU A 46 -16.61 13.22 -18.50
N CYS A 47 -15.44 13.78 -18.24
CA CYS A 47 -15.15 15.19 -18.16
C CYS A 47 -13.87 15.51 -18.93
N THR A 48 -13.61 16.79 -19.16
CA THR A 48 -12.43 17.30 -19.85
C THR A 48 -11.60 18.15 -18.90
N ASN A 49 -10.27 18.06 -19.00
CA ASN A 49 -9.38 18.93 -18.23
C ASN A 49 -9.77 20.40 -18.37
N GLY A 50 -9.97 21.06 -17.24
CA GLY A 50 -10.35 22.47 -17.14
C GLY A 50 -11.86 22.75 -17.09
N ASP A 51 -12.73 21.73 -17.10
CA ASP A 51 -14.14 21.89 -16.74
C ASP A 51 -14.36 21.79 -15.22
N ASP A 52 -15.56 22.14 -14.77
CA ASP A 52 -15.92 22.13 -13.33
C ASP A 52 -16.05 20.70 -12.76
N LEU A 53 -16.11 19.67 -13.61
CA LEU A 53 -16.22 18.27 -13.22
C LEU A 53 -14.84 17.60 -13.08
N TRP A 54 -13.79 18.22 -13.63
CA TRP A 54 -12.41 17.74 -13.54
C TRP A 54 -11.88 17.80 -12.11
N PHE A 55 -11.62 16.63 -11.54
CA PHE A 55 -11.24 16.48 -10.13
C PHE A 55 -9.81 15.96 -9.93
N PHE A 56 -9.15 15.53 -11.01
CA PHE A 56 -7.85 14.87 -10.97
C PHE A 56 -6.73 15.71 -10.35
N ASP A 57 -6.83 17.04 -10.42
CA ASP A 57 -5.82 17.96 -9.91
C ASP A 57 -6.06 18.38 -8.43
N GLN A 58 -6.99 17.71 -7.72
CA GLN A 58 -7.38 18.03 -6.33
C GLN A 58 -6.73 17.13 -5.27
N ASP A 59 -5.66 16.39 -5.61
CA ASP A 59 -5.01 15.40 -4.73
C ASP A 59 -5.95 14.32 -4.17
N ALA A 60 -7.07 14.08 -4.86
CA ALA A 60 -8.13 13.17 -4.46
C ALA A 60 -7.79 11.72 -4.82
N ALA A 61 -6.80 11.16 -4.12
CA ALA A 61 -6.27 9.84 -4.41
C ALA A 61 -5.92 9.05 -3.15
N ILE A 62 -6.07 7.73 -3.25
CA ILE A 62 -5.58 6.75 -2.27
C ILE A 62 -4.62 5.78 -2.97
N VAL A 63 -3.62 5.33 -2.23
CA VAL A 63 -2.62 4.37 -2.72
C VAL A 63 -2.31 3.35 -1.63
N GLY A 64 -2.04 2.14 -2.04
CA GLY A 64 -1.56 1.07 -1.21
C GLY A 64 -0.54 0.21 -1.95
N PRO A 65 -0.20 -0.95 -1.38
CA PRO A 65 0.81 -1.84 -1.94
C PRO A 65 0.49 -2.28 -3.37
N HIS A 66 -0.78 -2.59 -3.65
CA HIS A 66 -1.19 -3.11 -4.97
C HIS A 66 -2.33 -2.32 -5.62
N PHE A 67 -2.65 -1.12 -5.12
CA PHE A 67 -3.64 -0.25 -5.74
C PHE A 67 -3.21 1.21 -5.73
N SER A 68 -3.61 1.95 -6.75
CA SER A 68 -3.58 3.41 -6.78
C SER A 68 -4.85 3.89 -7.47
N LEU A 69 -5.61 4.74 -6.80
CA LEU A 69 -6.85 5.30 -7.32
C LEU A 69 -6.91 6.79 -7.07
N ALA A 70 -7.28 7.53 -8.10
CA ALA A 70 -7.58 8.95 -8.05
C ALA A 70 -8.97 9.22 -8.63
N LEU A 71 -9.66 10.24 -8.11
CA LEU A 71 -10.88 10.76 -8.73
C LEU A 71 -10.51 11.60 -9.96
N LEU A 72 -10.92 11.15 -11.14
CA LEU A 72 -10.72 11.85 -12.41
C LEU A 72 -11.83 12.90 -12.63
N CYS A 73 -13.08 12.46 -12.55
CA CYS A 73 -14.26 13.28 -12.74
C CYS A 73 -15.18 13.14 -11.52
N HIS A 74 -15.78 14.24 -11.08
CA HIS A 74 -16.67 14.27 -9.93
C HIS A 74 -17.90 15.14 -10.19
N HIS A 75 -19.06 14.68 -9.72
CA HIS A 75 -20.30 15.47 -9.66
C HIS A 75 -21.09 15.13 -8.39
N ALA A 76 -21.65 16.17 -7.76
CA ALA A 76 -22.64 16.06 -6.70
C ALA A 76 -23.87 16.91 -7.06
N GLY A 77 -25.04 16.29 -7.12
CA GLY A 77 -26.28 17.03 -7.37
C GLY A 77 -27.50 16.16 -7.69
N ALA A 78 -28.68 16.78 -7.65
CA ALA A 78 -29.95 16.08 -7.85
C ALA A 78 -30.17 15.57 -9.29
N ALA A 79 -29.49 16.14 -10.28
CA ALA A 79 -29.61 15.78 -11.68
C ALA A 79 -28.24 15.57 -12.30
N ILE A 80 -28.03 14.39 -12.88
CA ILE A 80 -26.79 14.04 -13.57
C ILE A 80 -26.65 14.94 -14.82
N PRO A 81 -25.54 15.69 -14.96
CA PRO A 81 -25.29 16.55 -16.12
C PRO A 81 -25.40 15.77 -17.43
N GLU A 82 -25.92 16.39 -18.49
CA GLU A 82 -26.08 15.75 -19.80
C GLU A 82 -24.76 15.17 -20.34
N ALA A 83 -23.63 15.83 -20.05
CA ALA A 83 -22.30 15.34 -20.40
C ALA A 83 -21.96 13.99 -19.73
N LEU A 84 -22.38 13.78 -18.48
CA LEU A 84 -22.21 12.52 -17.75
C LEU A 84 -23.27 11.49 -18.19
N ALA A 85 -24.51 11.92 -18.39
CA ALA A 85 -25.63 11.08 -18.82
C ALA A 85 -25.40 10.45 -20.21
N ALA A 86 -24.54 11.04 -21.04
CA ALA A 86 -24.17 10.48 -22.34
C ALA A 86 -23.27 9.21 -22.23
N ALA A 87 -22.73 8.92 -21.04
CA ALA A 87 -21.96 7.71 -20.78
C ALA A 87 -22.87 6.51 -20.49
N GLU A 88 -22.33 5.31 -20.73
CA GLU A 88 -23.08 4.06 -20.59
C GLU A 88 -23.65 3.93 -19.17
N GLY A 89 -24.96 3.68 -19.07
CA GLY A 89 -25.67 3.45 -17.80
C GLY A 89 -26.16 4.72 -17.08
N LEU A 90 -25.44 5.85 -17.16
CA LEU A 90 -25.78 7.06 -16.39
C LEU A 90 -27.00 7.82 -16.92
N GLY A 91 -27.24 7.80 -18.23
CA GLY A 91 -28.40 8.48 -18.84
C GLY A 91 -29.74 7.76 -18.64
N GLU A 92 -29.70 6.52 -18.15
CA GLU A 92 -30.90 5.75 -17.81
C GLU A 92 -31.29 5.91 -16.34
N LEU A 93 -30.45 6.59 -15.54
CA LEU A 93 -30.70 6.79 -14.13
C LEU A 93 -31.86 7.77 -13.90
N PRO A 94 -32.79 7.44 -12.99
CA PRO A 94 -33.88 8.33 -12.66
C PRO A 94 -33.37 9.61 -11.97
N GLU A 95 -34.17 10.67 -12.04
CA GLU A 95 -33.93 11.85 -11.20
C GLU A 95 -33.98 11.45 -9.72
N ALA A 96 -33.09 12.02 -8.92
CA ALA A 96 -33.09 11.76 -7.49
C ALA A 96 -34.44 12.17 -6.85
N ALA A 97 -34.88 11.41 -5.85
CA ALA A 97 -36.01 11.81 -5.03
C ALA A 97 -35.76 13.16 -4.34
N GLY A 98 -36.82 13.81 -3.84
CA GLY A 98 -36.63 15.03 -3.04
C GLY A 98 -35.77 14.71 -1.82
N ASP A 99 -34.80 15.58 -1.52
CA ASP A 99 -33.80 15.42 -0.46
C ASP A 99 -32.74 14.32 -0.71
N VAL A 100 -32.60 13.85 -1.96
CA VAL A 100 -31.55 12.93 -2.42
C VAL A 100 -30.73 13.60 -3.52
N GLU A 101 -29.44 13.28 -3.59
CA GLU A 101 -28.54 13.68 -4.66
C GLU A 101 -27.70 12.49 -5.17
N TRP A 102 -27.18 12.62 -6.38
CA TRP A 102 -26.23 11.69 -6.96
C TRP A 102 -24.80 12.17 -6.72
N LEU A 103 -23.95 11.28 -6.21
CA LEU A 103 -22.50 11.42 -6.23
C LEU A 103 -21.95 10.54 -7.34
N VAL A 104 -21.51 11.17 -8.44
CA VAL A 104 -20.95 10.48 -9.61
C VAL A 104 -19.44 10.70 -9.64
N ASN A 105 -18.68 9.61 -9.68
CA ASN A 105 -17.22 9.63 -9.67
C ASN A 105 -16.67 8.72 -10.76
N GLN A 106 -15.68 9.19 -11.51
CA GLN A 106 -14.85 8.37 -12.39
C GLN A 106 -13.45 8.25 -11.82
N PHE A 107 -12.85 7.07 -11.91
CA PHE A 107 -11.53 6.78 -11.35
C PHE A 107 -10.43 6.81 -12.41
N ALA A 108 -9.20 7.07 -11.98
CA ALA A 108 -7.98 6.96 -12.76
C ALA A 108 -6.82 6.48 -11.87
N LEU A 109 -5.67 6.17 -12.47
CA LEU A 109 -4.42 6.02 -11.72
C LEU A 109 -3.89 7.39 -11.33
N SER A 110 -3.36 7.52 -10.12
CA SER A 110 -2.61 8.72 -9.74
C SER A 110 -1.27 8.74 -10.49
N PRO A 111 -0.84 9.88 -11.06
CA PRO A 111 0.45 9.98 -11.73
C PRO A 111 1.61 10.12 -10.73
N GLU A 112 1.31 10.56 -9.51
CA GLU A 112 2.30 10.84 -8.46
C GLU A 112 2.35 9.75 -7.39
N LEU A 113 1.22 9.05 -7.19
CA LEU A 113 1.11 7.96 -6.22
C LEU A 113 1.04 6.65 -6.96
N VAL A 114 2.18 5.97 -7.00
CA VAL A 114 2.31 4.67 -7.63
C VAL A 114 2.26 3.60 -6.55
N ALA A 115 1.52 2.50 -6.80
CA ALA A 115 1.49 1.36 -5.90
C ALA A 115 2.92 0.84 -5.64
N GLU A 116 3.24 0.49 -4.38
CA GLU A 116 4.60 0.08 -3.98
C GLU A 116 5.04 -1.20 -4.69
N SER A 117 4.15 -2.19 -4.80
CA SER A 117 4.36 -3.39 -5.59
C SER A 117 3.78 -3.17 -6.99
N GLN A 118 4.65 -2.79 -7.92
CA GLN A 118 4.31 -2.94 -9.33
C GLN A 118 4.59 -4.38 -9.73
N VAL A 119 3.54 -5.20 -9.76
CA VAL A 119 3.57 -6.48 -10.47
C VAL A 119 4.18 -6.24 -11.84
N ASP A 120 5.27 -6.95 -12.17
CA ASP A 120 5.82 -6.92 -13.52
C ASP A 120 4.70 -7.38 -14.47
N PRO A 121 4.17 -6.51 -15.36
CA PRO A 121 3.06 -6.87 -16.23
C PRO A 121 3.43 -8.01 -17.20
N ASP A 122 4.71 -8.31 -17.37
CA ASP A 122 5.21 -9.41 -18.19
C ASP A 122 5.37 -10.74 -17.41
N ASP A 123 5.14 -10.76 -16.09
CA ASP A 123 5.13 -11.98 -15.26
C ASP A 123 3.70 -12.43 -14.88
N PRO A 124 3.10 -13.38 -15.63
CA PRO A 124 1.76 -13.90 -15.33
C PRO A 124 1.68 -14.68 -14.01
N ALA A 125 2.79 -15.16 -13.44
CA ALA A 125 2.77 -15.82 -12.14
C ALA A 125 2.66 -14.80 -10.99
N ALA A 126 3.25 -13.61 -11.14
CA ALA A 126 3.10 -12.51 -10.20
C ALA A 126 1.65 -12.02 -10.16
N LEU A 127 1.00 -11.88 -11.32
CA LEU A 127 -0.42 -11.51 -11.46
C LEU A 127 -1.40 -12.53 -10.86
N GLU A 128 -1.07 -13.83 -10.85
CA GLU A 128 -1.92 -14.88 -10.26
C GLU A 128 -1.60 -15.16 -8.78
N SER A 129 -0.36 -14.90 -8.32
CA SER A 129 0.07 -15.12 -6.94
C SER A 129 -0.29 -13.95 -6.00
N GLU A 130 -0.35 -12.73 -6.54
CA GLU A 130 -0.86 -11.52 -5.88
C GLU A 130 -2.32 -11.28 -6.30
N ALA A 131 -3.16 -12.31 -6.24
CA ALA A 131 -4.60 -12.08 -6.09
C ALA A 131 -4.83 -11.52 -4.68
N VAL A 132 -4.39 -10.28 -4.49
CA VAL A 132 -4.40 -9.54 -3.23
C VAL A 132 -5.82 -9.56 -2.70
N GLY A 133 -5.97 -9.78 -1.39
CA GLY A 133 -7.24 -9.73 -0.68
C GLY A 133 -7.84 -8.33 -0.62
N LEU A 134 -7.88 -7.62 -1.76
CA LEU A 134 -8.49 -6.32 -1.90
C LEU A 134 -10.00 -6.46 -1.75
N ALA A 135 -10.52 -5.88 -0.69
CA ALA A 135 -11.94 -5.65 -0.52
C ALA A 135 -12.23 -4.18 -0.76
N ALA A 136 -13.35 -3.88 -1.42
CA ALA A 136 -13.80 -2.51 -1.60
C ALA A 136 -15.29 -2.41 -1.25
N TRP A 137 -15.66 -1.32 -0.59
CA TRP A 137 -17.05 -1.02 -0.27
C TRP A 137 -17.29 0.48 -0.27
N ILE A 138 -18.55 0.87 -0.39
CA ILE A 138 -18.98 2.24 -0.15
C ILE A 138 -19.67 2.28 1.20
N GLU A 139 -19.21 3.18 2.07
CA GLU A 139 -19.96 3.59 3.25
C GLU A 139 -20.71 4.87 2.91
N ALA A 140 -22.04 4.81 2.90
CA ALA A 140 -22.92 5.95 2.63
C ALA A 140 -23.88 6.10 3.81
N GLY A 141 -23.63 7.09 4.67
CA GLY A 141 -24.33 7.22 5.94
C GLY A 141 -24.16 6.00 6.84
N GLU A 142 -25.28 5.31 7.13
CA GLU A 142 -25.29 4.08 7.94
C GLU A 142 -25.22 2.79 7.08
N GLU A 143 -25.27 2.92 5.76
CA GLU A 143 -25.29 1.79 4.84
C GLU A 143 -23.89 1.43 4.36
N ARG A 144 -23.62 0.12 4.27
CA ARG A 144 -22.39 -0.44 3.70
C ARG A 144 -22.75 -1.25 2.46
N ILE A 145 -22.22 -0.85 1.32
CA ILE A 145 -22.46 -1.47 0.02
C ILE A 145 -21.16 -2.09 -0.46
N GLU A 146 -21.07 -3.43 -0.41
CA GLU A 146 -19.90 -4.17 -0.91
C GLU A 146 -19.79 -4.03 -2.43
N LEU A 147 -18.56 -3.87 -2.92
CA LEU A 147 -18.24 -3.89 -4.34
C LEU A 147 -17.64 -5.25 -4.72
N ASP A 148 -17.86 -5.68 -5.97
CA ASP A 148 -17.27 -6.91 -6.49
C ASP A 148 -15.75 -6.83 -6.62
N ALA A 149 -15.22 -5.62 -6.79
CA ALA A 149 -13.79 -5.32 -6.90
C ALA A 149 -13.51 -3.83 -6.64
N VAL A 150 -12.24 -3.52 -6.39
CA VAL A 150 -11.72 -2.14 -6.42
C VAL A 150 -11.98 -1.52 -7.80
N PRO A 151 -12.54 -0.29 -7.90
CA PRO A 151 -12.83 0.33 -9.19
C PRO A 151 -11.59 0.43 -10.08
N ALA A 152 -11.66 -0.10 -11.30
CA ALA A 152 -10.55 0.00 -12.25
C ALA A 152 -10.39 1.43 -12.80
N PRO A 153 -9.20 1.81 -13.31
CA PRO A 153 -9.02 3.07 -14.01
C PRO A 153 -10.01 3.22 -15.18
N GLY A 154 -10.68 4.37 -15.25
CA GLY A 154 -11.72 4.69 -16.21
C GLY A 154 -13.13 4.26 -15.77
N ALA A 155 -13.26 3.31 -14.83
CA ALA A 155 -14.54 2.90 -14.28
C ALA A 155 -15.22 4.07 -13.54
N HIS A 156 -16.53 3.99 -13.41
CA HIS A 156 -17.31 5.01 -12.71
C HIS A 156 -18.29 4.38 -11.72
N LEU A 157 -18.62 5.16 -10.70
CA LEU A 157 -19.71 4.87 -9.78
C LEU A 157 -20.65 6.07 -9.69
N ALA A 158 -21.93 5.79 -9.49
CA ALA A 158 -22.94 6.75 -9.11
C ALA A 158 -23.67 6.20 -7.88
N VAL A 159 -23.59 6.91 -6.76
CA VAL A 159 -24.31 6.55 -5.53
C VAL A 159 -25.31 7.65 -5.19
N ALA A 160 -26.56 7.25 -4.96
CA ALA A 160 -27.60 8.15 -4.49
C ALA A 160 -27.52 8.24 -2.96
N VAL A 161 -27.47 9.45 -2.41
CA VAL A 161 -27.41 9.67 -0.95
C VAL A 161 -28.33 10.82 -0.56
N PRO A 162 -28.80 10.89 0.70
CA PRO A 162 -29.47 12.09 1.19
C PRO A 162 -28.61 13.34 0.97
N GLU A 163 -29.25 14.47 0.68
CA GLU A 163 -28.53 15.71 0.36
C GLU A 163 -27.59 16.12 1.50
N GLY A 164 -26.31 16.33 1.17
CA GLY A 164 -25.24 16.68 2.10
C GLY A 164 -24.70 15.50 2.93
N GLU A 165 -25.17 14.28 2.72
CA GLU A 165 -24.65 13.10 3.42
C GLU A 165 -23.30 12.65 2.87
N ASP A 166 -22.45 12.12 3.74
CA ASP A 166 -21.13 11.64 3.37
C ASP A 166 -21.21 10.26 2.71
N ALA A 167 -20.37 10.07 1.69
CA ALA A 167 -20.10 8.77 1.09
C ALA A 167 -18.60 8.58 0.90
N VAL A 168 -18.08 7.43 1.29
CA VAL A 168 -16.66 7.10 1.28
C VAL A 168 -16.46 5.77 0.54
N LEU A 169 -15.61 5.78 -0.48
CA LEU A 169 -15.08 4.54 -1.06
C LEU A 169 -13.94 4.06 -0.16
N TRP A 170 -14.09 2.88 0.41
CA TRP A 170 -13.06 2.21 1.17
C TRP A 170 -12.39 1.13 0.33
N VAL A 171 -11.08 1.03 0.45
CA VAL A 171 -10.27 -0.09 -0.06
C VAL A 171 -9.49 -0.67 1.11
N GLU A 172 -9.68 -1.95 1.37
CA GLU A 172 -8.96 -2.71 2.39
C GLU A 172 -8.04 -3.73 1.74
N GLU A 173 -6.85 -3.82 2.29
CA GLU A 173 -5.84 -4.79 1.92
C GLU A 173 -5.22 -5.36 3.19
N ASP A 174 -5.24 -6.69 3.36
CA ASP A 174 -4.67 -7.38 4.52
C ASP A 174 -5.08 -6.78 5.89
N GLY A 175 -6.34 -6.37 6.01
CA GLY A 175 -6.90 -5.80 7.24
C GLY A 175 -6.58 -4.32 7.49
N ARG A 176 -5.92 -3.64 6.55
CA ARG A 176 -5.73 -2.18 6.58
C ARG A 176 -6.61 -1.52 5.52
N ALA A 177 -7.48 -0.62 5.95
CA ALA A 177 -8.38 0.11 5.07
C ALA A 177 -7.98 1.58 4.93
N GLN A 178 -8.18 2.14 3.74
CA GLN A 178 -8.10 3.56 3.45
C GLN A 178 -9.36 4.00 2.70
N GLY A 179 -9.86 5.18 3.04
CA GLY A 179 -11.08 5.74 2.45
C GLY A 179 -10.80 6.95 1.56
N LEU A 180 -11.65 7.14 0.57
CA LEU A 180 -11.69 8.30 -0.31
C LEU A 180 -13.11 8.87 -0.35
N SER A 181 -13.29 10.10 0.13
CA SER A 181 -14.58 10.78 0.10
C SER A 181 -15.05 10.95 -1.35
N LEU A 182 -16.20 10.37 -1.67
CA LEU A 182 -16.83 10.46 -2.99
C LEU A 182 -17.48 11.82 -3.25
N ARG A 183 -17.48 12.71 -2.26
CA ARG A 183 -18.00 14.08 -2.34
C ARG A 183 -16.89 15.12 -2.43
N SER A 184 -15.82 14.94 -1.66
CA SER A 184 -14.77 15.97 -1.50
C SER A 184 -13.40 15.53 -1.99
N GLY A 185 -13.19 14.22 -2.22
CA GLY A 185 -11.87 13.64 -2.46
C GLY A 185 -10.96 13.59 -1.24
N GLU A 186 -11.42 14.03 -0.07
CA GLU A 186 -10.63 13.92 1.16
C GLU A 186 -10.35 12.44 1.49
N ARG A 187 -9.11 12.16 1.91
CA ARG A 187 -8.69 10.83 2.37
C ARG A 187 -9.21 10.59 3.79
N VAL A 188 -9.76 9.41 4.03
CA VAL A 188 -10.24 8.97 5.35
C VAL A 188 -9.32 7.86 5.85
N ASP A 189 -8.79 8.00 7.06
CA ASP A 189 -7.79 7.11 7.66
C ASP A 189 -6.62 6.74 6.73
N PRO A 190 -5.95 7.74 6.09
CA PRO A 190 -4.84 7.47 5.18
C PRO A 190 -3.67 6.79 5.91
N VAL A 191 -2.95 5.92 5.18
CA VAL A 191 -1.64 5.45 5.63
C VAL A 191 -0.61 6.55 5.34
N ALA A 192 -0.22 7.27 6.39
CA ALA A 192 0.52 8.53 6.29
C ALA A 192 1.84 8.42 5.51
N ALA A 193 2.53 7.27 5.60
CA ALA A 193 3.75 6.95 4.87
C ALA A 193 3.65 7.20 3.34
N TYR A 194 2.47 7.05 2.74
CA TYR A 194 2.28 7.28 1.30
C TYR A 194 2.13 8.75 0.90
N TYR A 195 1.84 9.64 1.84
CA TYR A 195 1.39 11.01 1.53
C TYR A 195 2.28 12.08 2.15
N ASP A 196 3.37 11.70 2.82
CA ASP A 196 4.26 12.60 3.52
C ASP A 196 5.34 13.24 2.62
N GLY A 197 5.38 12.84 1.35
CA GLY A 197 6.29 13.35 0.31
C GLY A 197 7.73 12.81 0.39
N ARG A 198 8.00 11.83 1.25
CA ARG A 198 9.31 11.16 1.33
C ARG A 198 9.40 10.09 0.25
N THR A 199 10.62 9.81 -0.23
CA THR A 199 10.78 8.74 -1.21
C THR A 199 10.51 7.39 -0.55
N LEU A 200 9.68 6.58 -1.22
CA LEU A 200 9.54 5.16 -0.94
C LEU A 200 10.53 4.35 -1.78
N GLY A 201 10.87 4.85 -2.98
CA GLY A 201 11.84 4.21 -3.86
C GLY A 201 13.30 4.27 -3.38
N PRO A 202 14.21 3.56 -4.08
CA PRO A 202 15.54 3.27 -3.60
C PRO A 202 16.44 4.52 -3.50
N VAL A 203 17.12 4.63 -2.37
CA VAL A 203 18.17 5.62 -2.09
C VAL A 203 19.52 4.92 -2.06
N MET A 204 20.46 5.43 -2.84
CA MET A 204 21.84 4.94 -2.80
C MET A 204 22.59 5.53 -1.61
N GLY A 205 23.13 4.64 -0.79
CA GLY A 205 23.98 4.98 0.35
C GLY A 205 25.46 5.04 -0.01
N ASP A 206 26.23 5.65 0.89
CA ASP A 206 27.69 5.63 0.85
C ASP A 206 28.24 4.22 1.17
N GLU A 207 29.29 3.84 0.46
CA GLU A 207 29.94 2.53 0.57
C GLU A 207 30.57 2.25 1.96
N PHE A 208 30.60 0.96 2.33
CA PHE A 208 31.34 0.46 3.49
C PHE A 208 32.71 -0.08 3.06
N GLY A 209 33.76 0.21 3.82
CA GLY A 209 35.11 -0.26 3.51
C GLY A 209 35.98 -0.38 4.75
N TYR A 210 36.75 -1.46 4.79
CA TYR A 210 37.68 -1.81 5.87
C TYR A 210 38.99 -2.29 5.27
N GLU A 211 40.10 -1.77 5.78
CA GLU A 211 41.44 -2.09 5.31
C GLU A 211 42.28 -2.68 6.45
N GLU A 212 43.18 -3.61 6.10
CA GLU A 212 44.20 -4.15 7.00
C GLU A 212 43.64 -4.78 8.31
N VAL A 213 42.45 -5.38 8.26
CA VAL A 213 41.81 -6.04 9.41
C VAL A 213 42.58 -7.30 9.77
N ALA A 214 43.12 -7.35 10.99
CA ALA A 214 43.94 -8.45 11.46
C ALA A 214 43.10 -9.65 11.90
N VAL A 215 43.39 -10.82 11.31
CA VAL A 215 42.73 -12.09 11.64
C VAL A 215 43.75 -13.18 11.87
N ALA A 216 43.46 -14.14 12.74
CA ALA A 216 44.39 -15.19 13.13
C ALA A 216 43.71 -16.56 13.33
N ASN A 217 44.46 -17.62 13.02
CA ASN A 217 44.15 -19.00 13.38
C ASN A 217 45.45 -19.68 13.84
N GLY A 218 45.60 -19.85 15.15
CA GLY A 218 46.85 -20.35 15.75
C GLY A 218 48.02 -19.42 15.46
N ASP A 219 49.08 -19.97 14.83
CA ASP A 219 50.28 -19.20 14.44
C ASP A 219 50.13 -18.51 13.08
N ASN A 220 49.05 -18.76 12.35
CA ASN A 220 48.79 -18.13 11.05
C ASN A 220 48.01 -16.82 11.26
N ALA A 221 48.44 -15.75 10.61
CA ALA A 221 47.78 -14.45 10.66
C ALA A 221 47.72 -13.81 9.27
N TRP A 222 46.61 -13.12 9.00
CA TRP A 222 46.31 -12.45 7.74
C TRP A 222 45.86 -11.02 8.00
N ARG A 223 45.91 -10.18 6.96
CA ARG A 223 45.29 -8.86 6.94
C ARG A 223 44.29 -8.82 5.80
N LEU A 224 43.04 -8.58 6.16
CA LEU A 224 41.93 -8.54 5.22
C LEU A 224 41.60 -7.11 4.85
N THR A 225 41.34 -6.90 3.56
CA THR A 225 40.72 -5.68 3.04
C THR A 225 39.41 -6.09 2.39
N CYS A 226 38.30 -5.54 2.89
CA CYS A 226 36.96 -5.84 2.45
C CYS A 226 36.17 -4.56 2.28
N GLY A 227 35.27 -4.53 1.29
CA GLY A 227 34.36 -3.42 1.11
C GLY A 227 33.11 -3.83 0.38
N SER A 228 32.18 -2.89 0.36
CA SER A 228 30.93 -2.91 -0.37
C SER A 228 30.98 -1.85 -1.45
N SER A 229 30.68 -2.21 -2.69
CA SER A 229 30.52 -1.23 -3.78
C SER A 229 29.06 -0.83 -4.00
N PHE A 230 28.17 -1.24 -3.09
CA PHE A 230 26.73 -1.14 -3.28
C PHE A 230 26.06 -1.11 -1.91
N VAL A 231 25.43 0.01 -1.60
CA VAL A 231 24.50 0.17 -0.49
C VAL A 231 23.27 0.85 -1.07
N GLU A 232 22.12 0.20 -0.95
CA GLU A 232 20.82 0.69 -1.38
C GLU A 232 19.87 0.58 -0.18
N SER A 233 18.97 1.54 -0.05
CA SER A 233 17.93 1.49 0.96
C SER A 233 16.58 1.89 0.40
N ASP A 234 15.53 1.17 0.76
CA ASP A 234 14.18 1.36 0.25
C ASP A 234 13.20 1.43 1.43
N ARG A 235 12.18 2.28 1.32
CA ARG A 235 11.18 2.48 2.37
C ARG A 235 9.85 1.97 1.88
N SER A 236 9.16 1.20 2.72
CA SER A 236 7.86 0.67 2.34
C SER A 236 6.94 0.52 3.56
N ALA A 237 5.65 0.77 3.35
CA ALA A 237 4.63 0.54 4.37
C ALA A 237 4.16 -0.92 4.44
N TRP A 238 4.48 -1.76 3.44
CA TRP A 238 4.02 -3.14 3.36
C TRP A 238 5.03 -4.06 2.67
N ARG A 239 5.17 -5.30 3.15
CA ARG A 239 6.04 -6.31 2.53
C ARG A 239 5.31 -7.62 2.27
N PRO A 240 5.68 -8.39 1.24
CA PRO A 240 5.06 -9.69 0.97
C PRO A 240 5.15 -10.68 2.13
N GLU A 241 6.28 -10.74 2.81
CA GLU A 241 6.49 -11.70 3.89
C GLU A 241 5.96 -11.22 5.26
N GLU A 242 5.96 -9.91 5.51
CA GLU A 242 5.60 -9.30 6.81
C GLU A 242 4.21 -8.64 6.83
N GLY A 243 3.62 -8.34 5.68
CA GLY A 243 2.41 -7.53 5.55
C GLY A 243 2.65 -6.05 5.88
N TRP A 244 1.65 -5.40 6.44
CA TRP A 244 1.73 -3.99 6.84
C TRP A 244 2.68 -3.75 8.01
N ALA A 245 3.45 -2.67 7.92
CA ALA A 245 4.19 -2.13 9.06
C ALA A 245 3.24 -1.72 10.20
N GLU A 246 3.74 -1.74 11.44
CA GLU A 246 2.94 -1.28 12.58
C GLU A 246 2.58 0.21 12.42
N PRO A 247 1.40 0.65 12.92
CA PRO A 247 1.01 2.05 12.82
C PRO A 247 2.06 3.02 13.35
N GLY A 248 2.46 4.01 12.53
CA GLY A 248 3.50 4.98 12.87
C GLY A 248 4.92 4.55 12.48
N THR A 249 5.07 3.38 11.85
CA THR A 249 6.36 2.87 11.36
C THR A 249 6.28 2.49 9.88
N VAL A 250 7.44 2.43 9.24
CA VAL A 250 7.65 1.84 7.91
C VAL A 250 8.81 0.86 7.97
N PHE A 251 8.85 -0.06 7.02
CA PHE A 251 10.04 -0.85 6.79
C PHE A 251 11.11 -0.01 6.11
N LEU A 252 12.35 -0.20 6.53
CA LEU A 252 13.55 0.26 5.84
C LEU A 252 14.35 -0.99 5.46
N ASP A 253 14.34 -1.30 4.17
CA ASP A 253 15.23 -2.29 3.57
C ASP A 253 16.60 -1.68 3.38
N VAL A 254 17.65 -2.35 3.83
CA VAL A 254 19.04 -1.99 3.54
C VAL A 254 19.71 -3.17 2.86
N ARG A 255 20.05 -2.99 1.59
CA ARG A 255 20.70 -3.98 0.76
C ARG A 255 22.13 -3.55 0.51
N PHE A 256 23.08 -4.43 0.77
CA PHE A 256 24.47 -4.12 0.51
C PHE A 256 25.28 -5.35 0.15
N ASN A 257 26.30 -5.15 -0.70
CA ASN A 257 27.24 -6.21 -1.00
C ASN A 257 28.34 -6.25 0.07
N TRP A 258 28.92 -7.40 0.37
CA TRP A 258 30.03 -7.47 1.30
C TRP A 258 31.13 -8.44 0.87
N CYS A 259 32.33 -7.97 1.21
CA CYS A 259 33.67 -8.35 0.81
C CYS A 259 33.85 -8.66 -0.68
N SER A 260 33.39 -7.75 -1.54
CA SER A 260 33.58 -7.84 -3.01
C SER A 260 35.04 -7.78 -3.48
N TYR A 261 35.96 -7.47 -2.56
CA TYR A 261 37.39 -7.24 -2.83
C TYR A 261 38.31 -8.25 -2.13
N ALA A 262 37.75 -9.37 -1.63
CA ALA A 262 38.47 -10.32 -0.78
C ALA A 262 39.62 -11.04 -1.48
N ASP A 263 40.61 -11.46 -0.69
CA ASP A 263 41.51 -12.56 -1.05
C ASP A 263 40.71 -13.87 -1.15
N ALA A 264 40.87 -14.60 -2.26
CA ALA A 264 40.06 -15.78 -2.61
C ALA A 264 40.12 -16.98 -1.64
N ALA A 265 40.90 -16.91 -0.56
CA ALA A 265 41.07 -18.00 0.41
C ALA A 265 40.14 -17.89 1.64
N LEU A 266 39.61 -16.69 1.93
CA LEU A 266 38.77 -16.44 3.11
C LEU A 266 37.45 -15.78 2.72
N ARG A 267 36.36 -16.27 3.31
CA ARG A 267 35.03 -15.67 3.18
C ARG A 267 34.61 -15.08 4.51
N TRP A 268 34.26 -13.79 4.51
CA TRP A 268 33.78 -13.08 5.69
C TRP A 268 32.27 -12.99 5.64
N ASN A 269 31.61 -13.88 6.39
CA ASN A 269 30.17 -13.91 6.51
C ASN A 269 29.74 -12.99 7.66
N LEU A 270 28.87 -12.03 7.38
CA LEU A 270 28.34 -11.11 8.37
C LEU A 270 27.17 -11.71 9.16
N ASP A 271 27.10 -11.37 10.43
CA ASP A 271 25.94 -11.64 11.29
C ASP A 271 24.94 -10.47 11.31
N GLU A 272 23.74 -10.70 11.84
CA GLU A 272 22.67 -9.68 11.91
C GLU A 272 23.01 -8.47 12.76
N SER A 273 23.96 -8.59 13.70
CA SER A 273 24.43 -7.48 14.52
C SER A 273 25.44 -6.59 13.79
N ALA A 274 25.82 -6.97 12.56
CA ALA A 274 26.75 -6.19 11.75
C ALA A 274 26.18 -4.84 11.31
N LEU A 275 24.85 -4.69 11.26
CA LEU A 275 24.20 -3.45 10.88
C LEU A 275 23.09 -3.10 11.87
N THR A 276 23.10 -1.86 12.34
CA THR A 276 21.99 -1.26 13.08
C THR A 276 21.61 0.07 12.45
N VAL A 277 20.39 0.53 12.71
CA VAL A 277 19.89 1.81 12.19
C VAL A 277 19.58 2.74 13.35
N GLN A 278 19.96 4.00 13.27
CA GLN A 278 19.47 5.04 14.17
C GLN A 278 18.48 5.92 13.42
N ALA A 279 17.20 5.81 13.76
CA ALA A 279 16.12 6.63 13.23
C ALA A 279 15.23 7.06 14.41
N GLY A 280 14.97 8.37 14.54
CA GLY A 280 14.18 8.88 15.68
C GLY A 280 14.92 8.91 17.04
N GLY A 281 16.24 8.68 17.05
CA GLY A 281 17.10 8.92 18.22
C GLY A 281 17.49 7.69 19.06
N GLU A 282 16.95 6.51 18.76
CA GLU A 282 17.37 5.24 19.36
C GLU A 282 17.89 4.26 18.29
N PRO A 283 18.87 3.40 18.61
CA PRO A 283 19.29 2.31 17.73
C PRO A 283 18.19 1.24 17.59
N VAL A 284 17.93 0.86 16.36
CA VAL A 284 16.99 -0.16 15.93
C VAL A 284 17.79 -1.35 15.38
N ALA A 285 17.51 -2.54 15.89
CA ALA A 285 18.05 -3.79 15.37
C ALA A 285 17.24 -4.28 14.16
N ALA A 286 17.87 -5.08 13.31
CA ALA A 286 17.17 -5.67 12.18
C ALA A 286 16.05 -6.61 12.65
N THR A 287 14.87 -6.50 12.04
CA THR A 287 13.75 -7.43 12.23
C THR A 287 13.88 -8.66 11.34
N ALA A 288 14.59 -8.53 10.21
CA ALA A 288 14.93 -9.63 9.34
C ALA A 288 16.34 -9.45 8.77
N TRP A 289 17.03 -10.57 8.54
CA TRP A 289 18.37 -10.61 7.95
C TRP A 289 18.46 -11.77 6.97
N SER A 290 18.87 -11.49 5.75
CA SER A 290 19.13 -12.51 4.75
C SER A 290 20.41 -12.23 3.99
N SER A 291 20.99 -13.29 3.42
CA SER A 291 22.19 -13.20 2.61
C SER A 291 22.17 -14.20 1.47
N GLU A 292 22.65 -13.79 0.30
CA GLU A 292 22.82 -14.64 -0.87
C GLU A 292 24.17 -14.39 -1.52
N GLU A 293 24.74 -15.41 -2.16
CA GLU A 293 25.96 -15.25 -2.96
C GLU A 293 25.59 -14.77 -4.36
N LEU A 294 26.19 -13.67 -4.82
CA LEU A 294 25.87 -13.11 -6.13
C LEU A 294 26.46 -13.97 -7.25
N PRO A 295 25.66 -14.35 -8.28
CA PRO A 295 26.15 -15.10 -9.43
C PRO A 295 27.27 -14.35 -10.15
N ASP A 296 28.24 -15.10 -10.67
CA ASP A 296 29.37 -14.59 -11.47
C ASP A 296 30.24 -13.51 -10.76
N THR A 297 30.14 -13.44 -9.43
CA THR A 297 31.03 -12.65 -8.58
C THR A 297 31.81 -13.62 -7.69
N ASP A 298 33.13 -13.49 -7.62
CA ASP A 298 33.99 -14.42 -6.87
C ASP A 298 33.74 -14.32 -5.35
N GLY A 299 32.68 -14.98 -4.86
CA GLY A 299 32.33 -15.06 -3.44
C GLY A 299 31.73 -13.79 -2.82
N THR A 300 31.24 -12.84 -3.63
CA THR A 300 30.58 -11.65 -3.08
C THR A 300 29.21 -12.02 -2.54
N MET A 301 28.97 -11.67 -1.27
CA MET A 301 27.68 -11.86 -0.63
C MET A 301 26.85 -10.59 -0.74
N ARG A 302 25.56 -10.70 -1.04
CA ARG A 302 24.57 -9.66 -0.86
C ARG A 302 23.81 -9.91 0.43
N TYR A 303 23.76 -8.89 1.27
CA TYR A 303 23.01 -8.87 2.51
C TYR A 303 21.79 -7.97 2.35
N THR A 304 20.66 -8.40 2.91
CA THR A 304 19.45 -7.60 3.05
C THR A 304 19.07 -7.59 4.53
N ALA A 305 19.04 -6.40 5.12
CA ALA A 305 18.62 -6.18 6.50
C ALA A 305 17.35 -5.31 6.49
N VAL A 306 16.36 -5.72 7.27
CA VAL A 306 15.06 -5.02 7.36
C VAL A 306 14.94 -4.40 8.73
N PHE A 307 14.52 -3.14 8.79
CA PHE A 307 14.31 -2.41 10.05
C PHE A 307 12.91 -1.81 10.08
N ALA A 308 12.31 -1.69 11.25
CA ALA A 308 11.10 -0.89 11.45
C ALA A 308 11.51 0.48 11.99
N VAL A 309 11.30 1.54 11.20
CA VAL A 309 11.69 2.92 11.55
C VAL A 309 10.45 3.82 11.60
N PRO A 310 10.48 4.94 12.35
CA PRO A 310 9.36 5.88 12.36
C PRO A 310 8.99 6.36 10.95
N GLU A 311 7.69 6.39 10.63
CA GLU A 311 7.21 6.80 9.30
C GLU A 311 7.57 8.26 8.97
N ASP A 312 7.70 9.11 10.00
CA ASP A 312 8.03 10.53 9.87
C ASP A 312 9.54 10.83 9.93
N ALA A 313 10.40 9.81 10.01
CA ALA A 313 11.84 10.00 9.99
C ALA A 313 12.27 10.64 8.66
N ALA A 314 12.97 11.77 8.70
CA ALA A 314 13.49 12.44 7.50
C ALA A 314 14.78 11.78 6.95
N GLY A 315 15.36 10.86 7.71
CA GLY A 315 16.61 10.18 7.40
C GLY A 315 16.94 9.19 8.50
N ALA A 316 18.03 8.45 8.31
CA ALA A 316 18.51 7.45 9.25
C ALA A 316 20.03 7.33 9.18
N THR A 317 20.67 6.96 10.28
CA THR A 317 22.11 6.65 10.31
C THR A 317 22.29 5.13 10.34
N LEU A 318 22.91 4.58 9.31
CA LEU A 318 23.40 3.21 9.28
C LEU A 318 24.68 3.11 10.10
N VAL A 319 24.70 2.25 11.12
CA VAL A 319 25.89 1.96 11.92
C VAL A 319 26.35 0.54 11.61
N PHE A 320 27.44 0.44 10.85
CA PHE A 320 27.97 -0.81 10.35
C PHE A 320 29.26 -1.20 11.08
N THR A 321 29.27 -2.39 11.66
CA THR A 321 30.47 -3.04 12.20
C THR A 321 30.52 -4.42 11.58
N PRO A 322 31.54 -4.82 10.82
CA PRO A 322 31.52 -6.08 10.08
C PRO A 322 31.73 -7.30 10.99
N VAL A 323 30.93 -7.49 12.03
CA VAL A 323 30.98 -8.67 12.89
C VAL A 323 30.40 -9.89 12.17
N GLY A 324 30.92 -11.06 12.51
CA GLY A 324 30.52 -12.34 11.93
C GLY A 324 31.66 -13.36 11.90
N ASP A 325 31.55 -14.33 11.00
CA ASP A 325 32.45 -15.48 10.91
C ASP A 325 33.41 -15.38 9.71
N LEU A 326 34.64 -15.86 9.89
CA LEU A 326 35.61 -16.00 8.80
C LEU A 326 35.76 -17.47 8.43
N GLU A 327 35.15 -17.84 7.32
CA GLU A 327 35.23 -19.17 6.73
C GLU A 327 36.52 -19.33 5.91
N ASN A 328 37.21 -20.44 6.12
CA ASN A 328 38.40 -20.81 5.36
C ASN A 328 38.01 -21.68 4.16
N LEU A 329 38.10 -21.12 2.95
CA LEU A 329 37.68 -21.77 1.71
C LEU A 329 38.63 -22.89 1.25
N ASP A 330 39.88 -22.87 1.73
CA ASP A 330 40.85 -23.95 1.49
C ASP A 330 40.63 -25.15 2.45
N GLY A 331 39.67 -25.05 3.37
CA GLY A 331 39.33 -26.05 4.37
C GLY A 331 40.17 -25.98 5.65
N GLY A 332 39.64 -26.55 6.74
CA GLY A 332 40.23 -26.50 8.08
C GLY A 332 39.47 -25.55 9.02
N ASP A 333 40.07 -25.22 10.17
CA ASP A 333 39.45 -24.31 11.14
C ASP A 333 39.39 -22.87 10.58
N GLY A 334 38.34 -22.13 10.96
CA GLY A 334 38.15 -20.73 10.58
C GLY A 334 39.16 -19.78 11.22
N TYR A 335 39.18 -18.53 10.76
CA TYR A 335 39.97 -17.46 11.37
C TYR A 335 39.12 -16.68 12.38
N ALA A 336 39.77 -16.04 13.35
CA ALA A 336 39.12 -15.12 14.27
C ALA A 336 39.72 -13.72 14.14
N PHE A 337 38.91 -12.69 14.37
CA PHE A 337 39.42 -11.32 14.50
C PHE A 337 40.36 -11.21 15.69
N VAL A 338 41.50 -10.55 15.48
CA VAL A 338 42.41 -10.21 16.58
C VAL A 338 41.79 -9.15 17.48
N ASP A 339 41.17 -8.14 16.86
CA ASP A 339 40.40 -7.08 17.50
C ASP A 339 39.09 -6.89 16.73
N THR A 340 38.00 -6.55 17.43
CA THR A 340 36.73 -6.20 16.78
C THR A 340 36.93 -4.95 15.91
N PRO A 341 36.53 -4.99 14.61
CA PRO A 341 36.56 -3.82 13.76
C PRO A 341 35.79 -2.64 14.36
N ALA A 342 36.25 -1.41 14.15
CA ALA A 342 35.56 -0.23 14.64
C ALA A 342 34.31 0.05 13.78
N ALA A 343 33.22 0.50 14.39
CA ALA A 343 32.00 0.85 13.67
C ALA A 343 32.22 2.03 12.69
N THR A 344 31.51 2.02 11.57
CA THR A 344 31.38 3.11 10.63
C THR A 344 29.94 3.58 10.53
N GLU A 345 29.73 4.88 10.43
CA GLU A 345 28.41 5.51 10.31
C GLU A 345 28.21 6.02 8.88
N ARG A 346 27.00 5.85 8.33
CA ARG A 346 26.56 6.38 7.03
C ARG A 346 25.16 6.97 7.15
N GLU A 347 25.00 8.18 6.61
CA GLU A 347 23.72 8.89 6.64
C GLU A 347 22.87 8.51 5.41
N LEU A 348 21.59 8.29 5.64
CA LEU A 348 20.54 8.17 4.63
C LEU A 348 19.61 9.38 4.73
N VAL A 349 19.25 9.95 3.59
CA VAL A 349 18.25 11.02 3.48
C VAL A 349 17.14 10.53 2.58
N PHE A 350 15.91 10.60 3.05
CA PHE A 350 14.70 10.15 2.35
C PHE A 350 13.97 11.30 1.63
#